data_AF-A0A0F9LI09-F1
#
_entry.id   AF-A0A0F9LI09-F1
#
_cell.length_a   1.000
_cell.length_b   1.000
_cell.length_c   1.000
_cell.angle_alpha   90.00
_cell.angle_beta   90.00
_cell.angle_gamma   90.00
#
_symmetry.space_group_name_H-M   'P 1'
#
loop_
_entity.id
_entity.type
_entity.pdbx_description
1 polymer ?
#
loop_
_entity_poly.entity_id
_entity_poly.type
_entity_poly.pdbx_seq_one_letter_code
_entity_poly.pdbx_strand_id
1 'polypeptide(L)'
;MASYSKKPPEVSKRQFIIEGEGEGPSAEETAYIWRVNPSYRHVNNNIIIARIIGLGVLIIFYISTLYLLSSQLITSLIVGMVILILFLLVFNDQLVFFKILGLFSFRKIKKIDPFKNIVFGISEHSPSTVLISNKKELVHTALKLFRIEVIPESVKASTYYFIKALSEYKNMIKFTYQIIQTPYYSQISKGGSLRTDIYFCVFYTVKGLPSNNKFDRLRKKLDFLGHTLRSNFTGHFHHFKIVLLSGTALINGLRSYFFKTDSPLQDERASKKITLNFITKVIFCGGIIVFSSILLGLLKIPFLFILLIDLIVTILLVFLWWRESLYIISRKSALSKFIVVNPFYNTFFFKYRGISDTIFAHINNNLLVGIKMFSLAFTFPPSDCTKDSFIQSIMNHKISFGYTSINSPMLFSTFYDDNLKYLTEKERYNILNSHWRVQTTLDGISWLAKRAGMWRTMLNISAIEFKQIGSLDKNIILDLEEKLAFNAKILQSSFNSNFFNYRLVQLRRQKLISGIMCEILKNNEFTLTGTQLNYLVFQGSTLEYLIEVGSELKKGVTTKLPSEFNTPLHLENNIIMGNTINTEVYEEEMP
;
A
#
# COMPACT_ATOMS: atom_id res chain seq x y z
N MET A 1 -45.16 14.95 -48.15
CA MET A 1 -45.37 13.52 -48.49
C MET A 1 -44.03 12.83 -48.31
N ALA A 2 -43.80 11.86 -47.42
CA ALA A 2 -44.69 10.86 -46.83
C ALA A 2 -44.62 10.83 -45.29
N SER A 3 -45.76 10.50 -44.71
CA SER A 3 -46.04 10.27 -43.31
C SER A 3 -45.49 8.93 -42.83
N TYR A 4 -44.91 8.88 -41.63
CA TYR A 4 -45.02 7.68 -40.79
C TYR A 4 -45.23 8.07 -39.33
N SER A 5 -46.46 7.81 -38.88
CA SER A 5 -46.92 7.98 -37.50
C SER A 5 -46.94 6.64 -36.76
N LYS A 6 -46.31 6.63 -35.57
CA LYS A 6 -46.62 5.92 -34.31
C LYS A 6 -47.05 4.42 -34.33
N LYS A 7 -46.31 3.63 -33.53
CA LYS A 7 -46.80 3.01 -32.28
C LYS A 7 -45.63 2.73 -31.30
N PRO A 8 -45.78 2.95 -29.98
CA PRO A 8 -44.84 2.51 -28.94
C PRO A 8 -45.02 1.00 -28.62
N PRO A 9 -44.06 0.34 -27.93
CA PRO A 9 -44.03 -1.12 -27.82
C PRO A 9 -45.04 -1.65 -26.79
N GLU A 10 -45.63 -2.81 -27.10
CA GLU A 10 -46.31 -3.65 -26.12
C GLU A 10 -45.28 -4.22 -25.12
N VAL A 11 -45.54 -3.94 -23.85
CA VAL A 11 -44.83 -4.51 -22.71
C VAL A 11 -45.31 -5.95 -22.53
N SER A 12 -44.50 -6.94 -22.91
CA SER A 12 -44.65 -8.28 -22.35
C SER A 12 -43.66 -8.43 -21.18
N LYS A 13 -44.22 -8.78 -20.02
CA LYS A 13 -43.51 -9.05 -18.77
C LYS A 13 -42.46 -10.12 -19.02
N ARG A 14 -41.17 -9.76 -18.89
CA ARG A 14 -40.12 -10.76 -18.69
C ARG A 14 -40.32 -11.41 -17.34
N GLN A 15 -40.59 -12.71 -17.39
CA GLN A 15 -40.51 -13.63 -16.28
C GLN A 15 -39.13 -13.54 -15.63
N PHE A 16 -39.11 -13.57 -14.30
CA PHE A 16 -37.92 -13.85 -13.52
C PHE A 16 -37.37 -15.20 -13.95
N ILE A 17 -36.15 -15.22 -14.48
CA ILE A 17 -35.36 -16.44 -14.59
C ILE A 17 -34.49 -16.50 -13.35
N ILE A 18 -34.73 -17.55 -12.56
CA ILE A 18 -33.90 -17.99 -11.44
C ILE A 18 -32.55 -18.41 -12.02
N GLU A 19 -31.46 -17.91 -11.42
CA GLU A 19 -30.07 -18.27 -11.71
C GLU A 19 -29.91 -19.80 -11.67
N GLY A 20 -29.65 -20.39 -12.84
CA GLY A 20 -29.16 -21.75 -12.98
C GLY A 20 -27.64 -21.79 -12.85
N GLU A 21 -27.17 -22.85 -12.22
CA GLU A 21 -25.77 -23.16 -11.92
C GLU A 21 -24.84 -23.05 -13.14
N GLY A 22 -23.62 -22.55 -12.91
CA GLY A 22 -22.45 -23.04 -13.65
C GLY A 22 -21.86 -22.17 -14.75
N GLU A 23 -22.44 -21.03 -15.15
CA GLU A 23 -21.81 -20.15 -16.13
C GLU A 23 -21.56 -18.75 -15.55
N GLY A 24 -20.27 -18.36 -15.51
CA GLY A 24 -19.88 -16.97 -15.25
C GLY A 24 -20.50 -16.03 -16.29
N PRO A 25 -20.48 -14.70 -16.05
CA PRO A 25 -21.10 -13.73 -16.95
C PRO A 25 -20.59 -13.94 -18.39
N SER A 26 -21.51 -13.96 -19.36
CA SER A 26 -21.17 -14.23 -20.76
C SER A 26 -20.11 -13.24 -21.27
N ALA A 27 -19.21 -13.70 -22.13
CA ALA A 27 -18.12 -12.88 -22.68
C ALA A 27 -18.62 -11.60 -23.40
N GLU A 28 -19.89 -11.56 -23.80
CA GLU A 28 -20.53 -10.39 -24.40
C GLU A 28 -20.85 -9.27 -23.36
N GLU A 29 -21.07 -9.59 -22.08
CA GLU A 29 -21.33 -8.59 -21.04
C GLU A 29 -20.06 -7.90 -20.53
N THR A 30 -18.90 -8.57 -20.59
CA THR A 30 -17.60 -8.00 -20.21
C THR A 30 -16.60 -7.96 -21.37
N ALA A 31 -16.83 -7.05 -22.32
CA ALA A 31 -15.85 -6.76 -23.36
C ALA A 31 -14.51 -6.27 -22.76
N TYR A 32 -13.43 -7.01 -23.01
CA TYR A 32 -12.06 -6.62 -22.65
C TYR A 32 -11.65 -5.40 -23.47
N ILE A 33 -11.60 -4.23 -22.82
CA ILE A 33 -11.28 -2.97 -23.51
C ILE A 33 -9.79 -2.80 -23.81
N TRP A 34 -8.91 -3.59 -23.17
CA TRP A 34 -7.46 -3.54 -23.33
C TRP A 34 -6.95 -4.76 -24.09
N ARG A 35 -6.04 -4.54 -25.06
CA ARG A 35 -5.22 -5.62 -25.64
C ARG A 35 -3.91 -5.85 -24.88
N VAL A 36 -3.46 -4.84 -24.13
CA VAL A 36 -2.32 -4.89 -23.21
C VAL A 36 -2.67 -3.94 -22.09
N ASN A 37 -2.58 -4.38 -20.83
CA ASN A 37 -2.89 -3.45 -19.73
C ASN A 37 -1.75 -2.44 -19.59
N PRO A 38 -2.05 -1.13 -19.62
CA PRO A 38 -1.04 -0.10 -19.54
C PRO A 38 -0.37 -0.10 -18.16
N SER A 39 0.96 0.02 -18.19
CA SER A 39 1.82 0.07 -17.01
C SER A 39 2.20 1.51 -16.68
N TYR A 40 1.68 2.00 -15.57
CA TYR A 40 1.88 3.37 -15.13
C TYR A 40 2.83 3.43 -13.95
N ARG A 41 3.75 4.39 -13.97
CA ARG A 41 4.57 4.71 -12.79
C ARG A 41 3.92 5.84 -12.03
N HIS A 42 3.70 5.62 -10.73
CA HIS A 42 3.28 6.70 -9.85
C HIS A 42 4.49 7.55 -9.47
N VAL A 43 4.72 8.63 -10.21
CA VAL A 43 5.77 9.61 -9.91
C VAL A 43 5.18 11.01 -9.99
N ASN A 44 5.41 11.82 -8.96
CA ASN A 44 5.05 13.22 -8.95
C ASN A 44 6.31 14.06 -8.84
N ASN A 45 6.70 14.65 -9.98
CA ASN A 45 7.93 15.42 -10.11
C ASN A 45 7.76 16.87 -9.65
N ASN A 46 6.54 17.37 -9.47
CA ASN A 46 6.29 18.79 -9.23
C ASN A 46 7.00 19.30 -7.97
N ILE A 47 6.98 18.51 -6.89
CA ILE A 47 7.64 18.87 -5.62
C ILE A 47 9.15 18.80 -5.74
N ILE A 48 9.68 17.87 -6.55
CA ILE A 48 11.12 17.76 -6.80
C ILE A 48 11.59 19.00 -7.57
N ILE A 49 10.86 19.37 -8.63
CA ILE A 49 11.12 20.57 -9.43
C ILE A 49 11.05 21.83 -8.56
N ALA A 50 10.00 21.98 -7.74
CA ALA A 50 9.86 23.11 -6.83
C ALA A 50 11.01 23.24 -5.83
N ARG A 51 11.53 22.11 -5.31
CA ARG A 51 12.72 22.10 -4.44
C ARG A 51 13.98 22.52 -5.17
N ILE A 52 14.17 22.09 -6.42
CA ILE A 52 15.35 22.47 -7.22
C ILE A 52 15.30 23.98 -7.51
N ILE A 53 14.15 24.49 -7.96
CA ILE A 53 13.96 25.92 -8.24
C ILE A 53 14.16 26.74 -6.95
N GLY A 54 13.52 26.35 -5.85
CA GLY A 54 13.64 27.05 -4.57
C GLY A 54 15.08 27.10 -4.05
N LEU A 55 15.86 26.02 -4.23
CA LEU A 55 17.27 25.99 -3.85
C LEU A 55 18.11 26.91 -4.73
N GLY A 56 17.85 26.91 -6.05
CA GLY A 56 18.51 27.80 -7.00
C GLY A 56 18.27 29.27 -6.67
N VAL A 57 17.02 29.66 -6.40
CA VAL A 57 16.65 31.02 -6.00
C VAL A 57 17.38 31.44 -4.71
N LEU A 58 17.42 30.56 -3.71
CA LEU A 58 18.10 30.84 -2.44
C LEU A 58 19.61 31.06 -2.64
N ILE A 59 20.27 30.25 -3.47
CA ILE A 59 21.72 30.39 -3.71
C ILE A 59 22.02 31.65 -4.53
N ILE A 60 21.24 31.92 -5.58
CA ILE A 60 21.38 33.14 -6.38
C ILE A 60 21.21 34.37 -5.51
N PHE A 61 20.23 34.37 -4.60
CA PHE A 61 20.03 35.45 -3.64
C PHE A 61 21.30 35.75 -2.83
N TYR A 62 21.96 34.74 -2.26
CA TYR A 62 23.20 34.95 -1.51
C TYR A 62 24.36 35.42 -2.39
N ILE A 63 24.54 34.84 -3.57
CA ILE A 63 25.62 35.24 -4.49
C ILE A 63 25.42 36.70 -4.92
N SER A 64 24.21 37.07 -5.35
CA SER A 64 23.90 38.42 -5.82
C SER A 64 24.03 39.46 -4.71
N THR A 65 23.51 39.19 -3.51
CA THR A 65 23.62 40.14 -2.39
C THR A 65 25.06 40.35 -1.95
N LEU A 66 25.86 39.28 -1.85
CA LEU A 66 27.28 39.39 -1.54
C LEU A 66 28.07 40.10 -2.64
N TYR A 67 27.78 39.81 -3.91
CA TYR A 67 28.42 40.49 -5.03
C TYR A 67 28.15 42.00 -5.02
N LEU A 68 26.90 42.41 -4.73
CA LEU A 68 26.54 43.82 -4.61
C LEU A 68 27.27 44.53 -3.46
N LEU A 69 27.58 43.81 -2.37
CA LEU A 69 28.27 44.35 -1.21
C LEU A 69 29.80 44.41 -1.38
N SER A 70 30.41 43.37 -1.95
CA SER A 70 31.87 43.23 -2.03
C SER A 70 32.46 43.62 -3.38
N SER A 71 31.65 43.69 -4.44
CA SER A 71 32.08 43.79 -5.84
C SER A 71 33.06 42.69 -6.29
N GLN A 72 33.18 41.60 -5.53
CA GLN A 72 34.12 40.51 -5.78
C GLN A 72 33.38 39.22 -6.11
N LEU A 73 33.24 38.93 -7.42
CA LEU A 73 32.52 37.76 -7.92
C LEU A 73 33.02 36.43 -7.35
N ILE A 74 34.35 36.26 -7.25
CA ILE A 74 34.96 35.02 -6.76
C ILE A 74 34.54 34.73 -5.32
N THR A 75 34.57 35.74 -4.45
CA THR A 75 34.17 35.56 -3.04
C THR A 75 32.69 35.22 -2.92
N SER A 76 31.81 35.88 -3.68
CA SER A 76 30.38 35.58 -3.67
C SER A 76 30.07 34.16 -4.15
N LEU A 77 30.79 33.67 -5.17
CA LEU A 77 30.63 32.31 -5.68
C LEU A 77 31.08 31.27 -4.66
N ILE A 78 32.23 31.50 -3.99
CA ILE A 78 32.73 30.60 -2.94
C ILE A 78 31.71 30.48 -1.80
N VAL A 79 31.17 31.61 -1.31
CA VAL A 79 30.17 31.59 -0.24
C VAL A 79 28.89 30.87 -0.68
N GLY A 80 28.40 31.14 -1.89
CA GLY A 80 27.24 30.43 -2.45
C GLY A 80 27.45 28.90 -2.50
N MET A 81 28.64 28.46 -2.91
CA MET A 81 29.00 27.03 -2.94
C MET A 81 29.09 26.42 -1.53
N VAL A 82 29.65 27.14 -0.56
CA VAL A 82 29.69 26.68 0.84
C VAL A 82 28.28 26.53 1.40
N ILE A 83 27.38 27.50 1.15
CA ILE A 83 25.97 27.41 1.57
C ILE A 83 25.29 26.22 0.90
N LEU A 84 25.50 25.99 -0.39
CA LEU A 84 24.95 24.82 -1.10
C LEU A 84 25.43 23.51 -0.46
N ILE A 85 26.73 23.38 -0.18
CA ILE A 85 27.29 22.18 0.45
C ILE A 85 26.68 21.97 1.84
N LEU A 86 26.65 23.00 2.69
CA LEU A 86 26.05 22.93 4.02
C LEU A 86 24.56 22.59 3.95
N PHE A 87 23.82 23.18 3.01
CA PHE A 87 22.41 22.89 2.79
C PHE A 87 22.20 21.42 2.44
N LEU A 88 22.99 20.90 1.49
CA LEU A 88 22.96 19.49 1.13
C LEU A 88 23.36 18.61 2.31
N LEU A 89 24.30 19.01 3.16
CA LEU A 89 24.66 18.25 4.35
C LEU A 89 23.53 18.19 5.38
N VAL A 90 22.87 19.31 5.65
CA VAL A 90 21.82 19.43 6.68
C VAL A 90 20.50 18.80 6.24
N PHE A 91 20.10 18.97 4.99
CA PHE A 91 18.79 18.51 4.49
C PHE A 91 18.81 17.15 3.81
N ASN A 92 19.99 16.58 3.54
CA ASN A 92 20.07 15.24 3.01
C ASN A 92 19.90 14.20 4.12
N ASP A 93 18.68 13.66 4.25
CA ASP A 93 18.42 12.48 5.09
C ASP A 93 19.19 11.23 4.63
N GLN A 94 19.82 11.25 3.45
CA GLN A 94 20.60 10.16 2.85
C GLN A 94 22.03 10.59 2.46
N LEU A 95 22.84 11.12 3.38
CA LEU A 95 24.26 11.38 3.09
C LEU A 95 25.02 10.10 2.69
N VAL A 96 25.02 9.87 1.38
CA VAL A 96 25.94 9.08 0.59
C VAL A 96 27.23 9.90 0.37
N PHE A 97 27.24 11.21 0.62
CA PHE A 97 28.41 12.05 0.36
C PHE A 97 29.60 11.78 1.32
N PHE A 98 29.34 11.49 2.60
CA PHE A 98 30.37 10.95 3.52
C PHE A 98 30.69 9.46 3.30
N LYS A 99 30.04 8.79 2.35
CA LYS A 99 30.49 7.48 1.82
C LYS A 99 31.41 7.62 0.60
N ILE A 100 31.47 8.82 0.01
CA ILE A 100 32.29 9.13 -1.18
C ILE A 100 33.62 9.76 -0.76
N LEU A 101 33.67 10.57 0.31
CA LEU A 101 34.93 10.83 1.02
C LEU A 101 35.26 9.59 1.86
N GLY A 102 36.08 8.70 1.31
CA GLY A 102 36.41 7.37 1.83
C GLY A 102 37.14 7.35 3.18
N LEU A 103 36.47 7.76 4.25
CA LEU A 103 37.05 7.75 5.61
C LEU A 103 36.38 6.78 6.59
N PHE A 104 35.32 6.06 6.19
CA PHE A 104 34.81 4.93 6.98
C PHE A 104 34.49 3.71 6.12
N SER A 105 35.55 3.06 5.65
CA SER A 105 35.52 1.72 5.06
C SER A 105 35.37 0.61 6.10
N PHE A 106 34.42 0.70 7.05
CA PHE A 106 34.15 -0.42 7.95
C PHE A 106 32.67 -0.51 8.33
N ARG A 107 31.93 -1.28 7.53
CA ARG A 107 30.88 -2.27 7.89
C ARG A 107 30.12 -2.63 6.60
N LYS A 108 30.21 -3.90 6.17
CA LYS A 108 29.47 -4.43 4.99
C LYS A 108 27.95 -4.33 5.15
N ILE A 109 27.48 -4.10 6.37
CA ILE A 109 26.09 -3.87 6.73
C ILE A 109 25.78 -2.37 6.71
N LYS A 110 24.86 -1.94 5.84
CA LYS A 110 24.28 -0.59 5.84
C LYS A 110 22.94 -0.64 6.56
N LYS A 111 22.88 -0.10 7.78
CA LYS A 111 21.61 0.11 8.51
C LYS A 111 20.66 0.96 7.66
N ILE A 112 19.39 0.59 7.64
CA ILE A 112 18.31 1.36 7.03
C ILE A 112 17.22 1.52 8.09
N ASP A 113 16.63 2.70 8.16
CA ASP A 113 15.43 2.93 8.95
C ASP A 113 14.30 3.34 8.01
N PRO A 114 13.51 2.37 7.51
CA PRO A 114 12.37 2.70 6.67
C PRO A 114 11.29 3.50 7.45
N PHE A 115 11.23 3.43 8.78
CA PHE A 115 10.13 4.02 9.54
C PHE A 115 10.48 5.31 10.27
N LYS A 116 11.68 5.86 10.08
CA LYS A 116 12.15 7.12 10.69
C LYS A 116 11.07 8.21 10.76
N ASN A 117 10.34 8.37 9.66
CA ASN A 117 9.36 9.44 9.46
C ASN A 117 7.91 9.00 9.66
N ILE A 118 7.66 7.77 10.11
CA ILE A 118 6.32 7.23 10.30
C ILE A 118 6.01 7.17 11.80
N VAL A 119 4.75 7.44 12.15
CA VAL A 119 4.19 7.26 13.49
C VAL A 119 2.98 6.34 13.38
N PHE A 120 2.93 5.32 14.21
CA PHE A 120 1.76 4.47 14.38
C PHE A 120 1.03 4.86 15.65
N GLY A 121 -0.28 5.02 15.57
CA GLY A 121 -1.15 5.31 16.70
C GLY A 121 -2.38 4.43 16.66
N ILE A 122 -2.78 3.89 17.80
CA ILE A 122 -4.06 3.18 17.95
C ILE A 122 -5.04 4.13 18.62
N SER A 123 -6.26 4.21 18.09
CA SER A 123 -7.28 5.07 18.68
C SER A 123 -7.74 4.49 20.02
N GLU A 124 -7.76 5.31 21.07
CA GLU A 124 -8.31 4.91 22.38
C GLU A 124 -9.79 4.57 22.30
N HIS A 125 -10.53 5.32 21.48
CA HIS A 125 -11.98 5.13 21.29
C HIS A 125 -12.34 4.02 20.30
N SER A 126 -11.38 3.55 19.49
CA SER A 126 -11.62 2.52 18.47
C SER A 126 -10.35 1.66 18.35
N PRO A 127 -10.19 0.64 19.21
CA PRO A 127 -8.98 -0.19 19.25
C PRO A 127 -8.81 -1.04 17.98
N SER A 128 -9.79 -1.06 17.07
CA SER A 128 -9.71 -1.67 15.74
C SER A 128 -9.09 -0.76 14.67
N THR A 129 -8.77 0.49 15.00
CA THR A 129 -8.30 1.49 14.04
C THR A 129 -6.85 1.86 14.31
N VAL A 130 -6.00 1.68 13.29
CA VAL A 130 -4.60 2.14 13.34
C VAL A 130 -4.41 3.35 12.44
N LEU A 131 -3.89 4.42 13.02
CA LEU A 131 -3.43 5.62 12.36
C LEU A 131 -1.95 5.47 12.02
N ILE A 132 -1.61 5.68 10.75
CA ILE A 132 -0.26 5.76 10.21
C ILE A 132 -0.05 7.19 9.71
N SER A 133 0.88 7.92 10.34
CA SER A 133 1.19 9.31 9.99
C SER A 133 2.62 9.45 9.48
N ASN A 134 2.80 9.96 8.26
CA ASN A 134 4.09 10.35 7.71
C ASN A 134 4.40 11.80 8.07
N LYS A 135 5.39 12.02 8.95
CA LYS A 135 5.81 13.32 9.47
C LYS A 135 6.33 14.24 8.36
N LYS A 136 7.10 13.69 7.42
CA LYS A 136 7.77 14.45 6.35
C LYS A 136 6.81 14.87 5.25
N GLU A 137 5.81 14.05 5.03
CA GLU A 137 4.91 14.23 3.91
C GLU A 137 3.54 14.79 4.31
N LEU A 138 3.27 14.83 5.61
CA LEU A 138 1.98 15.26 6.17
C LEU A 138 0.84 14.47 5.52
N VAL A 139 1.05 13.16 5.38
CA VAL A 139 0.04 12.21 4.89
C VAL A 139 -0.34 11.31 6.05
N HIS A 140 -1.64 11.24 6.30
CA HIS A 140 -2.23 10.51 7.40
C HIS A 140 -3.20 9.49 6.83
N THR A 141 -2.97 8.23 7.12
CA THR A 141 -3.85 7.13 6.71
C THR A 141 -4.31 6.43 7.96
N ALA A 142 -5.57 6.05 8.03
CA ALA A 142 -5.98 5.04 8.98
C ALA A 142 -6.51 3.83 8.25
N LEU A 143 -6.36 2.70 8.93
CA LEU A 143 -6.64 1.38 8.41
C LEU A 143 -7.43 0.56 9.41
N LYS A 144 -8.26 -0.34 8.87
CA LYS A 144 -8.87 -1.44 9.59
C LYS A 144 -8.42 -2.74 8.94
N LEU A 145 -7.93 -3.65 9.76
CA LEU A 145 -7.40 -4.94 9.31
C LEU A 145 -8.39 -6.05 9.67
N PHE A 146 -8.77 -6.81 8.66
CA PHE A 146 -9.65 -7.96 8.76
C PHE A 146 -8.85 -9.23 8.45
N ARG A 147 -9.04 -10.28 9.23
CA ARG A 147 -8.45 -11.60 9.01
C ARG A 147 -9.54 -12.60 8.64
N ILE A 148 -9.30 -13.41 7.62
CA ILE A 148 -10.17 -14.54 7.30
C ILE A 148 -9.83 -15.70 8.25
N GLU A 149 -10.83 -16.23 8.96
CA GLU A 149 -10.67 -17.36 9.89
C GLU A 149 -11.20 -18.68 9.33
N VAL A 150 -12.24 -18.63 8.50
CA VAL A 150 -12.90 -19.82 7.94
C VAL A 150 -13.11 -19.61 6.45
N ILE A 151 -12.71 -20.60 5.65
CA ILE A 151 -12.98 -20.67 4.21
C ILE A 151 -13.63 -22.04 3.92
N PRO A 152 -14.84 -22.09 3.33
CA PRO A 152 -15.51 -23.33 2.99
C PRO A 152 -14.78 -24.09 1.88
N GLU A 153 -14.80 -25.42 1.95
CA GLU A 153 -14.13 -26.29 0.98
C GLU A 153 -14.85 -26.26 -0.39
N SER A 154 -16.15 -26.56 -0.39
CA SER A 154 -17.00 -26.76 -1.58
C SER A 154 -17.60 -25.47 -2.14
N VAL A 155 -17.78 -24.43 -1.32
CA VAL A 155 -18.49 -23.22 -1.76
C VAL A 155 -17.54 -22.27 -2.51
N LYS A 156 -17.90 -21.94 -3.75
CA LYS A 156 -17.30 -20.84 -4.51
C LYS A 156 -17.97 -19.54 -4.12
N ALA A 157 -17.18 -18.53 -3.79
CA ALA A 157 -17.70 -17.22 -3.49
C ALA A 157 -17.98 -16.42 -4.76
N SER A 158 -18.95 -15.49 -4.71
CA SER A 158 -19.17 -14.57 -5.82
C SER A 158 -18.20 -13.38 -5.75
N THR A 159 -16.95 -13.63 -6.14
CA THR A 159 -15.88 -12.63 -6.19
C THR A 159 -16.24 -11.48 -7.12
N TYR A 160 -16.89 -11.75 -8.25
CA TYR A 160 -17.37 -10.73 -9.18
C TYR A 160 -18.36 -9.76 -8.51
N TYR A 161 -19.43 -10.27 -7.88
CA TYR A 161 -20.43 -9.41 -7.23
C TYR A 161 -19.82 -8.63 -6.06
N PHE A 162 -18.88 -9.24 -5.33
CA PHE A 162 -18.12 -8.54 -4.31
C PHE A 162 -17.30 -7.37 -4.86
N ILE A 163 -16.53 -7.57 -5.94
CA ILE A 163 -15.77 -6.49 -6.59
C ILE A 163 -16.72 -5.41 -7.10
N LYS A 164 -17.82 -5.80 -7.72
CA LYS A 164 -18.86 -4.89 -8.21
C LYS A 164 -19.40 -4.01 -7.09
N ALA A 165 -19.78 -4.61 -5.95
CA ALA A 165 -20.29 -3.89 -4.77
C ALA A 165 -19.28 -2.91 -4.16
N LEU A 166 -17.98 -3.23 -4.19
CA LEU A 166 -16.92 -2.33 -3.74
C LEU A 166 -16.66 -1.17 -4.72
N SER A 167 -16.88 -1.41 -6.02
CA SER A 167 -16.72 -0.41 -7.09
C SER A 167 -17.89 0.57 -7.19
N GLU A 168 -19.01 0.31 -6.51
CA GLU A 168 -20.19 1.18 -6.57
C GLU A 168 -19.83 2.61 -6.16
N TYR A 169 -20.32 3.58 -6.94
CA TYR A 169 -19.95 4.99 -6.85
C TYR A 169 -20.09 5.58 -5.43
N LYS A 170 -21.10 5.14 -4.66
CA LYS A 170 -21.31 5.59 -3.28
C LYS A 170 -20.21 5.11 -2.32
N ASN A 171 -19.60 3.97 -2.62
CA ASN A 171 -18.70 3.26 -1.72
C ASN A 171 -17.23 3.43 -2.13
N MET A 172 -16.90 3.22 -3.42
CA MET A 172 -15.56 3.38 -4.02
C MET A 172 -14.44 2.93 -3.08
N ILE A 173 -14.56 1.70 -2.57
CA ILE A 173 -13.75 1.21 -1.46
C ILE A 173 -12.37 0.85 -1.96
N LYS A 174 -11.35 1.56 -1.47
CA LYS A 174 -9.95 1.18 -1.62
C LYS A 174 -9.64 0.07 -0.62
N PHE A 175 -9.05 -1.02 -1.09
CA PHE A 175 -8.70 -2.15 -0.24
C PHE A 175 -7.37 -2.78 -0.63
N THR A 176 -6.76 -3.48 0.33
CA THR A 176 -5.64 -4.38 0.09
C THR A 176 -6.09 -5.81 0.39
N TYR A 177 -5.74 -6.72 -0.51
CA TYR A 177 -5.83 -8.16 -0.33
C TYR A 177 -4.42 -8.73 -0.14
N GLN A 178 -4.19 -9.51 0.92
CA GLN A 178 -2.87 -10.08 1.18
C GLN A 178 -2.97 -11.52 1.69
N ILE A 179 -2.17 -12.40 1.09
CA ILE A 179 -1.91 -13.76 1.56
C ILE A 179 -0.47 -13.80 2.09
N ILE A 180 -0.29 -14.34 3.29
CA ILE A 180 1.02 -14.58 3.88
C ILE A 180 1.11 -16.04 4.26
N GLN A 181 2.19 -16.69 3.85
CA GLN A 181 2.50 -18.04 4.29
C GLN A 181 3.91 -18.11 4.86
N THR A 182 4.00 -18.50 6.13
CA THR A 182 5.24 -18.47 6.91
C THR A 182 5.27 -19.65 7.89
N PRO A 183 6.45 -20.16 8.27
CA PRO A 183 6.57 -21.18 9.30
C PRO A 183 6.11 -20.64 10.66
N TYR A 184 5.65 -21.52 11.54
CA TYR A 184 5.43 -21.16 12.94
C TYR A 184 6.76 -20.81 13.62
N TYR A 185 6.82 -19.68 14.34
CA TYR A 185 8.03 -19.20 15.02
C TYR A 185 8.67 -20.28 15.91
N SER A 186 7.84 -21.01 16.66
CA SER A 186 8.28 -22.09 17.57
C SER A 186 8.82 -23.32 16.85
N GLN A 187 8.56 -23.48 15.55
CA GLN A 187 8.91 -24.65 14.76
C GLN A 187 9.87 -24.34 13.60
N ILE A 188 10.42 -23.12 13.52
CA ILE A 188 11.40 -22.73 12.48
C ILE A 188 12.59 -23.71 12.44
N SER A 189 13.06 -24.18 13.60
CA SER A 189 14.16 -25.14 13.71
C SER A 189 13.77 -26.58 13.31
N LYS A 190 12.47 -26.91 13.28
CA LYS A 190 11.95 -28.27 13.01
C LYS A 190 11.40 -28.44 11.60
N GLY A 191 11.33 -27.37 10.79
CA GLY A 191 11.02 -27.42 9.35
C GLY A 191 9.64 -27.96 8.96
N GLY A 192 8.70 -28.06 9.91
CA GLY A 192 7.54 -28.95 9.77
C GLY A 192 6.23 -28.31 9.30
N SER A 193 5.86 -27.12 9.79
CA SER A 193 4.51 -26.58 9.57
C SER A 193 4.51 -25.13 9.11
N LEU A 194 3.79 -24.88 8.01
CA LEU A 194 3.51 -23.57 7.46
C LEU A 194 2.12 -23.13 7.91
N ARG A 195 1.98 -21.84 8.23
CA ARG A 195 0.71 -21.19 8.52
C ARG A 195 0.38 -20.26 7.37
N THR A 196 -0.88 -20.29 6.92
CA THR A 196 -1.41 -19.34 5.94
C THR A 196 -2.35 -18.38 6.66
N ASP A 197 -2.06 -17.09 6.57
CA ASP A 197 -2.98 -16.04 7.00
C ASP A 197 -3.43 -15.21 5.79
N ILE A 198 -4.72 -14.90 5.74
CA ILE A 198 -5.31 -14.09 4.67
C ILE A 198 -5.95 -12.86 5.30
N TYR A 199 -5.58 -11.69 4.76
CA TYR A 199 -5.95 -10.41 5.30
C TYR A 199 -6.60 -9.52 4.25
N PHE A 200 -7.66 -8.84 4.67
CA PHE A 200 -8.26 -7.72 3.96
C PHE A 200 -8.04 -6.44 4.76
N CYS A 201 -7.66 -5.37 4.09
CA CYS A 201 -7.46 -4.07 4.73
C CYS A 201 -8.23 -3.00 3.95
N VAL A 202 -9.03 -2.21 4.65
CA VAL A 202 -9.56 -0.95 4.12
C VAL A 202 -8.79 0.19 4.73
N PHE A 203 -8.57 1.23 3.93
CA PHE A 203 -7.80 2.38 4.35
C PHE A 203 -8.36 3.67 3.76
N TYR A 204 -8.18 4.75 4.49
CA TYR A 204 -8.55 6.09 4.05
C TYR A 204 -7.44 7.08 4.37
N THR A 205 -7.13 7.94 3.41
CA THR A 205 -5.96 8.82 3.44
C THR A 205 -6.37 10.28 3.36
N VAL A 206 -5.73 11.12 4.18
CA VAL A 206 -5.90 12.57 4.20
C VAL A 206 -4.52 13.24 4.19
N LYS A 207 -4.41 14.38 3.50
CA LYS A 207 -3.17 15.16 3.38
C LYS A 207 -3.22 16.46 4.21
N GLY A 208 -2.04 17.00 4.50
CA GLY A 208 -1.82 18.28 5.21
C GLY A 208 -1.68 18.13 6.71
N LEU A 209 -1.66 19.25 7.43
CA LEU A 209 -1.38 19.28 8.88
C LEU A 209 -2.35 18.40 9.67
N PRO A 210 -1.86 17.68 10.70
CA PRO A 210 -2.71 16.91 11.59
C PRO A 210 -3.58 17.85 12.44
N SER A 211 -4.87 17.52 12.53
CA SER A 211 -5.84 18.23 13.38
C SER A 211 -6.90 17.24 13.86
N ASN A 212 -7.52 17.53 15.00
CA ASN A 212 -8.59 16.69 15.56
C ASN A 212 -9.71 16.46 14.55
N ASN A 213 -10.21 17.54 13.92
CA ASN A 213 -11.29 17.45 12.93
C ASN A 213 -10.92 16.53 11.74
N LYS A 214 -9.66 16.55 11.28
CA LYS A 214 -9.22 15.67 10.21
C LYS A 214 -9.18 14.22 10.65
N PHE A 215 -8.64 13.94 11.84
CA PHE A 215 -8.58 12.57 12.35
C PHE A 215 -9.96 12.03 12.69
N ASP A 216 -10.88 12.86 13.20
CA ASP A 216 -12.27 12.49 13.43
C ASP A 216 -13.00 12.20 12.11
N ARG A 217 -12.80 13.03 11.06
CA ARG A 217 -13.32 12.76 9.71
C ARG A 217 -12.75 11.45 9.13
N LEU A 218 -11.45 11.26 9.29
CA LEU A 218 -10.74 10.07 8.82
C LEU A 218 -11.31 8.82 9.50
N ARG A 219 -11.46 8.84 10.83
CA ARG A 219 -12.09 7.76 11.60
C ARG A 219 -13.50 7.47 11.12
N LYS A 220 -14.39 8.48 11.08
CA LYS A 220 -15.79 8.31 10.65
C LYS A 220 -15.90 7.69 9.25
N LYS A 221 -15.07 8.15 8.29
CA LYS A 221 -15.08 7.60 6.94
C LYS A 221 -14.56 6.16 6.91
N LEU A 222 -13.53 5.85 7.68
CA LEU A 222 -13.00 4.50 7.78
C LEU A 222 -13.97 3.53 8.48
N ASP A 223 -14.71 4.00 9.50
CA ASP A 223 -15.76 3.23 10.15
C ASP A 223 -16.84 2.85 9.14
N PHE A 224 -17.35 3.83 8.39
CA PHE A 224 -18.27 3.58 7.29
C PHE A 224 -17.74 2.54 6.29
N LEU A 225 -16.51 2.72 5.78
CA LEU A 225 -15.91 1.79 4.83
C LEU A 225 -15.72 0.39 5.42
N GLY A 226 -15.36 0.28 6.70
CA GLY A 226 -15.20 -1.00 7.39
C GLY A 226 -16.54 -1.72 7.56
N HIS A 227 -17.61 -1.00 7.90
CA HIS A 227 -18.96 -1.56 7.98
C HIS A 227 -19.45 -2.01 6.60
N THR A 228 -19.26 -1.21 5.55
CA THR A 228 -19.63 -1.58 4.18
C THR A 228 -18.85 -2.81 3.71
N LEU A 229 -17.53 -2.89 3.98
CA LEU A 229 -16.76 -4.08 3.64
C LEU A 229 -17.29 -5.33 4.36
N ARG A 230 -17.54 -5.27 5.67
CA ARG A 230 -18.09 -6.40 6.44
C ARG A 230 -19.47 -6.82 5.92
N SER A 231 -20.34 -5.85 5.61
CA SER A 231 -21.66 -6.10 5.03
C SER A 231 -21.56 -6.78 3.67
N ASN A 232 -20.70 -6.28 2.78
CA ASN A 232 -20.50 -6.86 1.45
C ASN A 232 -19.90 -8.27 1.53
N PHE A 233 -19.00 -8.53 2.49
CA PHE A 233 -18.53 -9.90 2.76
C PHE A 233 -19.68 -10.80 3.19
N THR A 234 -20.52 -10.35 4.12
CA THR A 234 -21.65 -11.13 4.61
C THR A 234 -22.66 -11.43 3.48
N GLY A 235 -22.84 -10.49 2.55
CA GLY A 235 -23.77 -10.64 1.42
C GLY A 235 -23.26 -11.46 0.24
N HIS A 236 -21.94 -11.67 0.09
CA HIS A 236 -21.36 -12.38 -1.06
C HIS A 236 -20.49 -13.58 -0.69
N PHE A 237 -20.20 -13.78 0.59
CA PHE A 237 -19.37 -14.86 1.15
C PHE A 237 -20.03 -15.47 2.40
N HIS A 238 -21.24 -16.01 2.28
CA HIS A 238 -22.07 -16.47 3.41
C HIS A 238 -21.40 -17.49 4.35
N HIS A 239 -20.51 -18.34 3.84
CA HIS A 239 -19.82 -19.39 4.62
C HIS A 239 -18.38 -19.02 5.02
N PHE A 240 -17.90 -17.83 4.65
CA PHE A 240 -16.55 -17.38 5.01
C PHE A 240 -16.61 -16.56 6.29
N LYS A 241 -15.80 -16.86 7.30
CA LYS A 241 -15.73 -16.04 8.52
C LYS A 241 -14.62 -15.01 8.42
N ILE A 242 -14.98 -13.73 8.56
CA ILE A 242 -14.03 -12.61 8.59
C ILE A 242 -14.10 -11.89 9.94
N VAL A 243 -12.94 -11.64 10.55
CA VAL A 243 -12.85 -10.99 11.88
C VAL A 243 -12.09 -9.68 11.77
N LEU A 244 -12.70 -8.60 12.27
CA LEU A 244 -12.04 -7.31 12.45
C LEU A 244 -11.09 -7.40 13.64
N LEU A 245 -9.80 -7.20 13.41
CA LEU A 245 -8.80 -7.25 14.48
C LEU A 245 -8.85 -5.98 15.33
N SER A 246 -8.66 -6.13 16.64
CA SER A 246 -8.61 -5.02 17.59
C SER A 246 -7.56 -5.26 18.69
N GLY A 247 -7.07 -4.18 19.30
CA GLY A 247 -6.13 -4.23 20.44
C GLY A 247 -4.84 -4.98 20.10
N THR A 248 -4.45 -5.93 20.95
CA THR A 248 -3.23 -6.75 20.77
C THR A 248 -3.29 -7.62 19.52
N ALA A 249 -4.47 -8.15 19.17
CA ALA A 249 -4.65 -8.94 17.95
C ALA A 249 -4.43 -8.10 16.69
N LEU A 250 -4.78 -6.81 16.72
CA LEU A 250 -4.48 -5.88 15.63
C LEU A 250 -2.98 -5.59 15.52
N ILE A 251 -2.28 -5.42 16.63
CA ILE A 251 -0.83 -5.18 16.62
C ILE A 251 -0.08 -6.42 16.09
N ASN A 252 -0.44 -7.62 16.59
CA ASN A 252 0.12 -8.88 16.11
C ASN A 252 -0.22 -9.09 14.63
N GLY A 253 -1.47 -8.85 14.25
CA GLY A 253 -1.93 -8.87 12.87
C GLY A 253 -1.10 -7.93 12.00
N LEU A 254 -0.84 -6.70 12.42
CA LEU A 254 0.01 -5.75 11.70
C LEU A 254 1.46 -6.24 11.58
N ARG A 255 2.04 -6.83 12.63
CA ARG A 255 3.38 -7.42 12.56
C ARG A 255 3.41 -8.55 11.54
N SER A 256 2.49 -9.51 11.60
CA SER A 256 2.41 -10.58 10.60
C SER A 256 2.15 -10.04 9.20
N TYR A 257 1.26 -9.05 9.08
CA TYR A 257 0.94 -8.37 7.84
C TYR A 257 2.14 -7.63 7.21
N PHE A 258 3.06 -7.11 8.02
CA PHE A 258 4.24 -6.34 7.57
C PHE A 258 5.53 -7.15 7.48
N PHE A 259 5.86 -7.88 8.54
CA PHE A 259 7.08 -8.69 8.65
C PHE A 259 6.93 -10.08 8.09
N LYS A 260 5.69 -10.55 7.97
CA LYS A 260 5.41 -11.93 7.59
C LYS A 260 6.04 -12.85 8.64
N THR A 261 5.76 -12.56 9.91
CA THR A 261 6.19 -13.37 11.06
C THR A 261 5.10 -13.35 12.13
N ASP A 262 4.99 -14.44 12.85
CA ASP A 262 4.11 -14.67 13.99
C ASP A 262 4.80 -14.38 15.34
N SER A 263 6.01 -13.79 15.33
CA SER A 263 6.77 -13.49 16.55
C SER A 263 5.96 -12.64 17.56
N PRO A 264 5.81 -13.11 18.82
CA PRO A 264 5.02 -12.44 19.84
C PRO A 264 5.63 -11.10 20.27
N LEU A 265 4.77 -10.24 20.83
CA LEU A 265 5.11 -8.87 21.25
C LEU A 265 6.08 -8.78 22.43
N GLN A 266 6.90 -7.75 22.39
CA GLN A 266 7.32 -6.96 23.55
C GLN A 266 6.90 -5.52 23.27
N ASP A 267 5.82 -5.07 23.91
CA ASP A 267 5.32 -3.70 23.73
C ASP A 267 6.26 -2.72 24.43
N GLU A 268 6.79 -1.75 23.66
CA GLU A 268 7.44 -0.59 24.23
C GLU A 268 6.75 0.69 23.76
N ARG A 269 6.38 1.54 24.73
CA ARG A 269 5.83 2.87 24.46
C ARG A 269 6.94 3.73 23.84
N ALA A 270 6.74 4.20 22.62
CA ALA A 270 7.75 5.01 21.95
C ALA A 270 7.98 6.34 22.70
N SER A 271 9.20 6.55 23.20
CA SER A 271 9.57 7.82 23.84
C SER A 271 9.64 8.96 22.82
N LYS A 272 9.11 10.13 23.19
CA LYS A 272 9.09 11.35 22.37
C LYS A 272 10.46 12.05 22.39
N LYS A 273 11.52 11.44 21.87
CA LYS A 273 12.83 12.10 21.81
C LYS A 273 12.96 13.01 20.58
N ILE A 274 13.38 14.25 20.79
CA ILE A 274 13.84 15.15 19.74
C ILE A 274 15.19 14.60 19.24
N THR A 275 15.36 14.51 17.92
CA THR A 275 16.59 13.96 17.34
C THR A 275 17.63 15.06 17.14
N LEU A 276 18.92 14.73 17.25
CA LEU A 276 20.02 15.66 16.95
C LEU A 276 19.88 16.28 15.54
N ASN A 277 19.40 15.50 14.56
CA ASN A 277 19.11 15.96 13.20
C ASN A 277 18.04 17.05 13.13
N PHE A 278 17.10 17.08 14.08
CA PHE A 278 16.13 18.16 14.16
C PHE A 278 16.81 19.44 14.65
N ILE A 279 17.64 19.34 15.69
CA ILE A 279 18.37 20.48 16.27
C ILE A 279 19.34 21.09 15.25
N THR A 280 20.09 20.27 14.49
CA THR A 280 20.99 20.77 13.45
C THR A 280 20.25 21.53 12.35
N LYS A 281 19.06 21.06 11.94
CA LYS A 281 18.18 21.77 10.99
C LYS A 281 17.69 23.10 11.56
N VAL A 282 17.32 23.17 12.85
CA VAL A 282 16.95 24.42 13.53
C VAL A 282 18.08 25.44 13.44
N ILE A 283 19.29 25.04 13.85
CA ILE A 283 20.47 25.93 13.89
C ILE A 283 20.80 26.43 12.49
N PHE A 284 20.80 25.55 11.49
CA PHE A 284 21.09 25.92 10.12
C PHE A 284 20.05 26.86 9.51
N CYS A 285 18.75 26.58 9.69
CA CYS A 285 17.69 27.48 9.22
C CYS A 285 17.76 28.84 9.92
N GLY A 286 17.98 28.86 11.23
CA GLY A 286 18.19 30.11 11.98
C GLY A 286 19.39 30.89 11.47
N GLY A 287 20.51 30.21 11.21
CA GLY A 287 21.72 30.81 10.65
C GLY A 287 21.51 31.41 9.26
N ILE A 288 20.79 30.73 8.36
CA ILE A 288 20.40 31.29 7.04
C ILE A 288 19.60 32.57 7.22
N ILE A 289 18.58 32.57 8.08
CA ILE A 289 17.73 33.75 8.27
C ILE A 289 18.55 34.92 8.82
N VAL A 290 19.32 34.70 9.90
CA VAL A 290 20.16 35.75 10.49
C VAL A 290 21.17 36.30 9.49
N PHE A 291 21.79 35.43 8.68
CA PHE A 291 22.74 35.85 7.66
C PHE A 291 22.08 36.67 6.55
N SER A 292 20.88 36.27 6.09
CA SER A 292 20.03 37.05 5.19
C SER A 292 19.73 38.45 5.75
N SER A 293 19.26 38.53 7.01
CA SER A 293 18.94 39.82 7.63
C SER A 293 20.15 40.75 7.73
N ILE A 294 21.34 40.21 8.06
CA ILE A 294 22.59 41.00 8.13
C ILE A 294 22.96 41.55 6.74
N LEU A 295 22.95 40.71 5.69
CA LEU A 295 23.28 41.14 4.33
C LEU A 295 22.32 42.24 3.84
N LEU A 296 21.01 42.05 4.05
CA LEU A 296 20.01 43.04 3.65
C LEU A 296 20.13 44.35 4.46
N GLY A 297 20.48 44.26 5.73
CA GLY A 297 20.77 45.42 6.58
C GLY A 297 21.99 46.21 6.11
N LEU A 298 23.07 45.53 5.68
CA LEU A 298 24.25 46.17 5.09
C LEU A 298 23.92 46.87 3.76
N LEU A 299 22.96 46.35 3.00
CA LEU A 299 22.41 46.99 1.79
C LEU A 299 21.45 48.16 2.10
N LYS A 300 21.26 48.52 3.37
CA LYS A 300 20.36 49.58 3.85
C LYS A 300 18.89 49.38 3.44
N ILE A 301 18.46 48.13 3.29
CA ILE A 301 17.05 47.81 3.00
C ILE A 301 16.19 48.13 4.23
N PRO A 302 15.00 48.73 4.06
CA PRO A 302 14.15 49.06 5.21
C PRO A 302 13.73 47.82 6.01
N PHE A 303 13.68 47.95 7.33
CA PHE A 303 13.44 46.85 8.26
C PHE A 303 12.17 46.03 7.95
N LEU A 304 11.07 46.68 7.54
CA LEU A 304 9.83 45.99 7.17
C LEU A 304 10.01 45.02 5.98
N PHE A 305 10.83 45.38 4.99
CA PHE A 305 11.12 44.51 3.86
C PHE A 305 12.02 43.34 4.25
N ILE A 306 12.97 43.56 5.17
CA ILE A 306 13.80 42.48 5.73
C ILE A 306 12.91 41.44 6.41
N LEU A 307 12.00 41.86 7.29
CA LEU A 307 11.05 40.97 7.95
C LEU A 307 10.17 40.19 6.96
N LEU A 308 9.71 40.84 5.89
CA LEU A 308 8.90 40.19 4.86
C LEU A 308 9.70 39.13 4.10
N ILE A 309 10.94 39.44 3.71
CA ILE A 309 11.83 38.49 3.02
C ILE A 309 12.13 37.30 3.94
N ASP A 310 12.47 37.55 5.19
CA ASP A 310 12.79 36.49 6.15
C ASP A 310 11.58 35.58 6.42
N LEU A 311 10.37 36.15 6.47
CA LEU A 311 9.13 35.37 6.56
C LEU A 311 8.94 34.48 5.32
N ILE A 312 9.13 35.02 4.11
CA ILE A 312 9.03 34.27 2.86
C ILE A 312 10.06 33.12 2.83
N VAL A 313 11.32 33.41 3.17
CA VAL A 313 12.39 32.40 3.23
C VAL A 313 12.05 31.32 4.25
N THR A 314 11.54 31.70 5.42
CA THR A 314 11.13 30.75 6.46
C THR A 314 10.01 29.83 5.98
N ILE A 315 8.96 30.40 5.37
CA ILE A 315 7.86 29.62 4.79
C ILE A 315 8.39 28.67 3.73
N LEU A 316 9.25 29.14 2.83
CA LEU A 316 9.83 28.34 1.76
C LEU A 316 10.67 27.18 2.32
N LEU A 317 11.56 27.44 3.29
CA LEU A 317 12.37 26.44 3.99
C LEU A 317 11.52 25.36 4.65
N VAL A 318 10.50 25.78 5.40
CA VAL A 318 9.61 24.89 6.14
C VAL A 318 8.75 24.04 5.20
N PHE A 319 8.12 24.63 4.18
CA PHE A 319 7.20 23.92 3.31
C PHE A 319 7.89 23.02 2.28
N LEU A 320 9.06 23.38 1.76
CA LEU A 320 9.74 22.57 0.75
C LEU A 320 10.67 21.54 1.39
N TRP A 321 11.45 21.89 2.41
CA TRP A 321 12.51 21.02 2.93
C TRP A 321 12.30 20.54 4.37
N TRP A 322 11.59 21.28 5.22
CA TRP A 322 11.45 20.93 6.65
C TRP A 322 10.01 20.70 7.14
N ARG A 323 9.15 20.10 6.33
CA ARG A 323 7.72 19.86 6.69
C ARG A 323 7.51 19.06 7.97
N GLU A 324 8.51 18.29 8.39
CA GLU A 324 8.52 17.57 9.68
C GLU A 324 8.33 18.51 10.88
N SER A 325 8.81 19.76 10.80
CA SER A 325 8.62 20.76 11.86
C SER A 325 7.15 21.09 12.05
N LEU A 326 6.41 21.27 10.96
CA LEU A 326 4.98 21.53 10.98
C LEU A 326 4.21 20.40 11.67
N TYR A 327 4.60 19.14 11.43
CA TYR A 327 4.03 18.00 12.13
C TYR A 327 4.30 18.06 13.63
N ILE A 328 5.54 18.36 14.04
CA ILE A 328 5.93 18.40 15.45
C ILE A 328 5.16 19.48 16.22
N ILE A 329 4.89 20.62 15.59
CA ILE A 329 4.11 21.72 16.17
C ILE A 329 2.64 21.30 16.36
N SER A 330 2.05 20.67 15.35
CA SER A 330 0.61 20.35 15.32
C SER A 330 0.23 19.02 15.98
N ARG A 331 1.17 18.09 16.18
CA ARG A 331 0.87 16.74 16.66
C ARG A 331 0.30 16.68 18.09
N LYS A 332 0.63 17.62 18.97
CA LYS A 332 0.31 17.52 20.41
C LYS A 332 -1.19 17.54 20.65
N SER A 333 -1.91 18.44 19.96
CA SER A 333 -3.38 18.48 20.04
C SER A 333 -3.99 17.31 19.27
N ALA A 334 -3.49 17.03 18.06
CA ALA A 334 -4.07 16.06 17.14
C ALA A 334 -3.98 14.59 17.61
N LEU A 335 -2.88 14.19 18.26
CA LEU A 335 -2.66 12.81 18.71
C LEU A 335 -3.08 12.56 20.17
N SER A 336 -3.76 13.52 20.81
CA SER A 336 -4.18 13.39 22.21
C SER A 336 -5.04 12.16 22.49
N LYS A 337 -5.82 11.70 21.50
CA LYS A 337 -6.73 10.53 21.58
C LYS A 337 -6.13 9.23 21.02
N PHE A 338 -4.82 9.20 20.78
CA PHE A 338 -4.13 8.08 20.16
C PHE A 338 -2.95 7.62 21.00
N ILE A 339 -2.92 6.32 21.28
CA ILE A 339 -1.77 5.67 21.92
C ILE A 339 -0.73 5.43 20.82
N VAL A 340 0.43 6.08 20.94
CA VAL A 340 1.53 5.89 19.99
C VAL A 340 2.21 4.56 20.26
N VAL A 341 2.23 3.69 19.26
CA VAL A 341 2.80 2.33 19.32
C VAL A 341 3.96 2.23 18.34
N ASN A 342 4.98 1.42 18.66
CA ASN A 342 6.03 1.07 17.70
C ASN A 342 5.95 -0.43 17.35
N PRO A 343 5.27 -0.82 16.25
CA PRO A 343 5.17 -2.22 15.87
C PRO A 343 6.52 -2.82 15.43
N PHE A 344 7.55 -1.98 15.22
CA PHE A 344 8.91 -2.37 14.80
C PHE A 344 9.93 -2.29 15.93
N TYR A 345 9.47 -2.30 17.19
CA TYR A 345 10.36 -2.36 18.33
C TYR A 345 11.28 -3.60 18.26
N ASN A 346 12.52 -3.46 18.73
CA ASN A 346 13.59 -4.48 18.65
C ASN A 346 13.86 -5.04 17.25
N THR A 347 13.64 -4.23 16.20
CA THR A 347 13.93 -4.61 14.83
C THR A 347 15.05 -3.76 14.23
N PHE A 348 16.05 -4.41 13.68
CA PHE A 348 17.14 -3.80 12.95
C PHE A 348 17.07 -4.14 11.46
N PHE A 349 16.71 -3.17 10.62
CA PHE A 349 16.73 -3.33 9.16
C PHE A 349 18.08 -2.95 8.57
N PHE A 350 18.55 -3.73 7.60
CA PHE A 350 19.80 -3.45 6.91
C PHE A 350 19.84 -3.98 5.48
N LYS A 351 20.77 -3.42 4.70
CA LYS A 351 21.23 -3.98 3.42
C LYS A 351 22.67 -4.42 3.54
N TYR A 352 22.98 -5.55 2.94
CA TYR A 352 24.34 -6.04 2.85
C TYR A 352 25.02 -5.55 1.56
N ARG A 353 26.25 -5.05 1.66
CA ARG A 353 27.01 -4.51 0.52
C ARG A 353 27.28 -5.64 -0.48
N GLY A 354 26.93 -5.40 -1.74
CA GLY A 354 26.99 -6.40 -2.82
C GLY A 354 25.63 -7.03 -3.14
N ILE A 355 24.68 -7.01 -2.20
CA ILE A 355 23.31 -7.51 -2.41
C ILE A 355 22.37 -6.30 -2.54
N SER A 356 21.75 -6.13 -3.71
CA SER A 356 20.97 -4.92 -4.03
C SER A 356 19.45 -5.11 -4.03
N ASP A 357 19.04 -6.36 -3.97
CA ASP A 357 17.71 -6.90 -4.23
C ASP A 357 17.11 -7.63 -3.01
N THR A 358 17.83 -7.65 -1.88
CA THR A 358 17.36 -8.17 -0.58
C THR A 358 17.39 -7.08 0.48
N ILE A 359 16.40 -7.10 1.37
CA ILE A 359 16.43 -6.38 2.65
C ILE A 359 16.40 -7.39 3.78
N PHE A 360 17.27 -7.19 4.76
CA PHE A 360 17.34 -8.01 5.95
C PHE A 360 16.70 -7.29 7.13
N ALA A 361 15.99 -8.03 7.97
CA ALA A 361 15.47 -7.60 9.26
C ALA A 361 15.97 -8.55 10.34
N HIS A 362 16.62 -8.01 11.36
CA HIS A 362 17.00 -8.74 12.56
C HIS A 362 16.01 -8.37 13.67
N ILE A 363 15.18 -9.34 14.07
CA ILE A 363 14.05 -9.16 14.98
C ILE A 363 14.41 -9.80 16.33
N ASN A 364 14.14 -9.09 17.43
CA ASN A 364 14.30 -9.56 18.80
C ASN A 364 15.70 -10.13 19.11
N ASN A 365 16.72 -9.63 18.40
CA ASN A 365 18.11 -10.10 18.44
C ASN A 365 18.33 -11.60 18.15
N ASN A 366 17.31 -12.37 17.78
CA ASN A 366 17.40 -13.82 17.64
C ASN A 366 16.87 -14.37 16.31
N LEU A 367 16.18 -13.55 15.50
CA LEU A 367 15.59 -13.97 14.24
C LEU A 367 16.11 -13.09 13.11
N LEU A 368 16.78 -13.68 12.12
CA LEU A 368 17.15 -13.03 10.88
C LEU A 368 16.13 -13.38 9.80
N VAL A 369 15.57 -12.35 9.16
CA VAL A 369 14.63 -12.46 8.06
C VAL A 369 15.24 -11.80 6.82
N GLY A 370 15.21 -12.48 5.69
CA GLY A 370 15.53 -11.91 4.39
C GLY A 370 14.29 -11.82 3.52
N ILE A 371 14.13 -10.69 2.81
CA ILE A 371 12.98 -10.44 1.93
C ILE A 371 13.49 -10.05 0.55
N LYS A 372 13.09 -10.82 -0.46
CA LYS A 372 13.16 -10.47 -1.89
C LYS A 372 11.77 -10.22 -2.41
N MET A 373 11.62 -9.23 -3.29
CA MET A 373 10.29 -8.81 -3.74
C MET A 373 10.25 -8.48 -5.22
N PHE A 374 9.09 -8.73 -5.80
CA PHE A 374 8.72 -8.57 -7.18
C PHE A 374 7.49 -7.68 -7.28
N SER A 375 7.39 -6.91 -8.37
CA SER A 375 6.22 -6.11 -8.70
C SER A 375 5.73 -6.48 -10.09
N LEU A 376 4.41 -6.50 -10.26
CA LEU A 376 3.79 -6.75 -11.55
C LEU A 376 4.08 -5.60 -12.52
N ALA A 377 4.70 -5.93 -13.64
CA ALA A 377 5.12 -4.95 -14.63
C ALA A 377 4.12 -4.76 -15.76
N PHE A 378 3.56 -5.84 -16.30
CA PHE A 378 2.57 -5.80 -17.37
C PHE A 378 1.71 -7.06 -17.38
N THR A 379 0.57 -6.99 -18.08
CA THR A 379 -0.33 -8.12 -18.33
C THR A 379 -0.94 -8.07 -19.72
N PHE A 380 -1.08 -9.25 -20.34
CA PHE A 380 -1.80 -9.45 -21.60
C PHE A 380 -3.15 -10.16 -21.35
N PRO A 381 -4.24 -9.75 -21.99
CA PRO A 381 -5.49 -10.51 -22.04
C PRO A 381 -5.53 -11.46 -23.26
N PRO A 382 -6.31 -12.56 -23.20
CA PRO A 382 -7.11 -13.03 -22.06
C PRO A 382 -6.23 -13.52 -20.90
N SER A 383 -6.66 -13.32 -19.67
CA SER A 383 -5.86 -13.67 -18.49
C SER A 383 -6.09 -15.12 -18.08
N ASP A 384 -5.44 -16.07 -18.75
CA ASP A 384 -5.44 -17.45 -18.28
C ASP A 384 -4.52 -17.57 -17.06
N CYS A 385 -5.10 -17.97 -15.92
CA CYS A 385 -4.40 -18.07 -14.64
C CYS A 385 -4.73 -19.40 -13.99
N THR A 386 -3.71 -20.24 -13.75
CA THR A 386 -3.84 -21.46 -12.94
C THR A 386 -3.34 -21.19 -11.53
N LYS A 387 -4.10 -20.38 -10.78
CA LYS A 387 -3.70 -19.94 -9.42
C LYS A 387 -3.45 -21.13 -8.49
N ASP A 388 -4.27 -22.16 -8.58
CA ASP A 388 -4.12 -23.38 -7.78
C ASP A 388 -2.79 -24.09 -8.08
N SER A 389 -2.43 -24.24 -9.35
CA SER A 389 -1.15 -24.83 -9.75
C SER A 389 0.05 -23.99 -9.31
N PHE A 390 -0.06 -22.65 -9.36
CA PHE A 390 0.96 -21.75 -8.81
C PHE A 390 1.16 -21.96 -7.30
N ILE A 391 0.05 -21.96 -6.55
CA ILE A 391 0.08 -22.18 -5.10
C ILE A 391 0.63 -23.56 -4.78
N GLN A 392 0.13 -24.61 -5.45
CA GLN A 392 0.57 -25.99 -5.26
C GLN A 392 2.08 -26.13 -5.51
N SER A 393 2.58 -25.50 -6.56
CA SER A 393 4.02 -25.48 -6.87
C SER A 393 4.83 -24.84 -5.74
N ILE A 394 4.39 -23.69 -5.22
CA ILE A 394 5.07 -23.02 -4.08
C ILE A 394 4.99 -23.87 -2.80
N MET A 395 3.81 -24.44 -2.51
CA MET A 395 3.56 -25.31 -1.37
C MET A 395 4.44 -26.56 -1.39
N ASN A 396 4.56 -27.22 -2.55
CA ASN A 396 5.39 -28.41 -2.74
C ASN A 396 6.87 -28.11 -2.47
N HIS A 397 7.33 -26.92 -2.85
CA HIS A 397 8.69 -26.45 -2.57
C HIS A 397 8.86 -25.87 -1.15
N LYS A 398 7.79 -25.82 -0.34
CA LYS A 398 7.75 -25.28 1.03
C LYS A 398 8.29 -23.84 1.13
N ILE A 399 8.04 -23.02 0.11
CA ILE A 399 8.56 -21.66 0.05
C ILE A 399 7.66 -20.72 0.85
N SER A 400 8.24 -19.96 1.79
CA SER A 400 7.51 -18.89 2.47
C SER A 400 7.34 -17.69 1.56
N PHE A 401 6.13 -17.15 1.48
CA PHE A 401 5.81 -16.06 0.56
C PHE A 401 4.80 -15.07 1.11
N GLY A 402 4.82 -13.87 0.53
CA GLY A 402 3.76 -12.88 0.69
C GLY A 402 3.26 -12.44 -0.68
N TYR A 403 1.94 -12.46 -0.87
CA TYR A 403 1.24 -11.99 -2.05
C TYR A 403 0.35 -10.81 -1.64
N THR A 404 0.64 -9.61 -2.13
CA THR A 404 -0.06 -8.37 -1.75
C THR A 404 -0.60 -7.66 -2.98
N SER A 405 -1.92 -7.50 -3.07
CA SER A 405 -2.62 -6.74 -4.10
C SER A 405 -3.27 -5.50 -3.48
N ILE A 406 -2.92 -4.32 -3.97
CA ILE A 406 -3.47 -3.02 -3.54
C ILE A 406 -4.37 -2.51 -4.65
N ASN A 407 -5.66 -2.36 -4.34
CA ASN A 407 -6.70 -2.07 -5.32
C ASN A 407 -7.43 -0.77 -4.99
N SER A 408 -7.53 0.09 -5.99
CA SER A 408 -8.27 1.34 -5.92
C SER A 408 -9.21 1.44 -7.11
N PRO A 409 -10.53 1.58 -6.89
CA PRO A 409 -11.45 1.82 -7.99
C PRO A 409 -11.18 3.21 -8.59
N MET A 410 -11.47 3.35 -9.88
CA MET A 410 -11.28 4.58 -10.66
C MET A 410 -12.62 5.17 -11.09
N LEU A 411 -12.73 6.49 -11.00
CA LEU A 411 -13.86 7.25 -11.54
C LEU A 411 -13.83 7.28 -13.06
N PHE A 412 -15.01 7.44 -13.67
CA PHE A 412 -15.12 7.52 -15.13
C PHE A 412 -14.35 8.70 -15.70
N SER A 413 -14.45 9.88 -15.08
CA SER A 413 -13.70 11.08 -15.52
C SER A 413 -12.19 10.82 -15.51
N THR A 414 -11.66 10.26 -14.42
CA THR A 414 -10.24 9.90 -14.32
C THR A 414 -9.82 8.89 -15.40
N PHE A 415 -10.66 7.89 -15.67
CA PHE A 415 -10.40 6.95 -16.76
C PHE A 415 -10.43 7.66 -18.13
N TYR A 416 -11.40 8.54 -18.35
CA TYR A 416 -11.57 9.26 -19.61
C TYR A 416 -10.37 10.18 -19.90
N ASP A 417 -9.96 10.97 -18.91
CA ASP A 417 -8.88 11.96 -19.07
C ASP A 417 -7.51 11.30 -19.16
N ASP A 418 -7.24 10.30 -18.31
CA ASP A 418 -5.89 9.75 -18.17
C ASP A 418 -5.67 8.51 -19.04
N ASN A 419 -6.69 7.65 -19.21
CA ASN A 419 -6.51 6.30 -19.73
C ASN A 419 -7.08 6.08 -21.13
N LEU A 420 -8.13 6.79 -21.54
CA LEU A 420 -8.81 6.57 -22.83
C LEU A 420 -7.85 6.60 -24.04
N LYS A 421 -6.84 7.47 -24.00
CA LYS A 421 -5.83 7.62 -25.06
C LYS A 421 -4.97 6.38 -25.32
N TYR A 422 -4.92 5.43 -24.38
CA TYR A 422 -4.13 4.22 -24.51
C TYR A 422 -4.93 3.05 -25.10
N LEU A 423 -6.24 3.20 -25.25
CA LEU A 423 -7.07 2.21 -25.90
C LEU A 423 -6.74 2.12 -27.40
N THR A 424 -7.05 0.98 -28.01
CA THR A 424 -6.97 0.87 -29.47
C THR A 424 -7.97 1.82 -30.11
N GLU A 425 -7.68 2.28 -31.34
CA GLU A 425 -8.59 3.22 -32.03
C GLU A 425 -9.98 2.64 -32.20
N LYS A 426 -10.09 1.33 -32.47
CA LYS A 426 -11.36 0.59 -32.54
C LYS A 426 -12.11 0.65 -31.21
N GLU A 427 -11.45 0.34 -30.09
CA GLU A 427 -12.12 0.36 -28.77
C GLU A 427 -12.48 1.77 -28.32
N ARG A 428 -11.61 2.75 -28.60
CA ARG A 428 -11.90 4.17 -28.38
C ARG A 428 -13.11 4.61 -29.20
N TYR A 429 -13.16 4.24 -30.48
CA TYR A 429 -14.30 4.51 -31.36
C TYR A 429 -15.57 3.83 -30.84
N ASN A 430 -15.50 2.56 -30.46
CA ASN A 430 -16.63 1.82 -29.90
C ASN A 430 -17.16 2.49 -28.62
N ILE A 431 -16.29 2.92 -27.71
CA ILE A 431 -16.70 3.60 -26.48
C ILE A 431 -17.32 4.97 -26.78
N LEU A 432 -16.71 5.75 -27.68
CA LEU A 432 -17.15 7.12 -27.99
C LEU A 432 -18.38 7.19 -28.92
N ASN A 433 -18.58 6.17 -29.76
CA ASN A 433 -19.62 6.15 -30.80
C ASN A 433 -20.64 5.00 -30.65
N SER A 434 -20.59 4.22 -29.57
CA SER A 434 -21.66 3.27 -29.27
C SER A 434 -23.00 3.98 -29.05
N HIS A 435 -24.09 3.24 -29.24
CA HIS A 435 -25.46 3.63 -28.87
C HIS A 435 -25.58 4.02 -27.38
N TRP A 436 -24.60 3.65 -26.56
CA TRP A 436 -24.40 4.04 -25.16
C TRP A 436 -23.49 5.26 -25.02
N ARG A 437 -23.58 6.22 -25.94
CA ARG A 437 -22.76 7.44 -25.92
C ARG A 437 -22.85 8.05 -24.53
N VAL A 438 -21.72 8.15 -23.85
CA VAL A 438 -21.65 8.76 -22.52
C VAL A 438 -21.80 10.27 -22.72
N GLN A 439 -23.03 10.75 -22.78
CA GLN A 439 -23.35 12.16 -22.99
C GLN A 439 -23.30 12.91 -21.66
N THR A 440 -23.56 12.22 -20.55
CA THR A 440 -23.56 12.79 -19.21
C THR A 440 -22.66 12.02 -18.24
N THR A 441 -22.31 12.66 -17.13
CA THR A 441 -21.57 12.01 -16.03
C THR A 441 -22.32 10.82 -15.43
N LEU A 442 -23.65 10.85 -15.44
CA LEU A 442 -24.52 9.74 -15.00
C LEU A 442 -24.42 8.54 -15.94
N ASP A 443 -24.40 8.75 -17.26
CA ASP A 443 -24.23 7.68 -18.25
C ASP A 443 -22.87 7.00 -18.10
N GLY A 444 -21.82 7.78 -17.80
CA GLY A 444 -20.47 7.26 -17.56
C GLY A 444 -20.38 6.42 -16.28
N ILE A 445 -21.12 6.82 -15.24
CA ILE A 445 -21.23 6.04 -13.99
C ILE A 445 -21.97 4.72 -14.25
N SER A 446 -23.08 4.76 -15.00
CA SER A 446 -23.82 3.56 -15.40
C SER A 446 -22.95 2.61 -16.25
N TRP A 447 -22.18 3.18 -17.18
CA TRP A 447 -21.26 2.43 -18.04
C TRP A 447 -20.17 1.70 -17.24
N LEU A 448 -19.60 2.33 -16.20
CA LEU A 448 -18.65 1.69 -15.29
C LEU A 448 -19.32 0.62 -14.41
N ALA A 449 -20.52 0.89 -13.90
CA ALA A 449 -21.23 -0.02 -13.01
C ALA A 449 -21.55 -1.36 -13.68
N LYS A 450 -21.88 -1.36 -14.98
CA LYS A 450 -22.09 -2.58 -15.77
C LYS A 450 -20.84 -3.46 -15.88
N ARG A 451 -19.63 -2.88 -15.80
CA ARG A 451 -18.35 -3.58 -15.96
C ARG A 451 -17.61 -3.85 -14.63
N ALA A 452 -18.30 -3.77 -13.51
CA ALA A 452 -17.73 -3.85 -12.16
C ALA A 452 -16.60 -2.82 -11.90
N GLY A 453 -16.64 -1.68 -12.61
CA GLY A 453 -15.71 -0.57 -12.51
C GLY A 453 -14.34 -0.81 -13.15
N MET A 454 -13.55 0.26 -13.24
CA MET A 454 -12.12 0.18 -13.60
C MET A 454 -11.29 0.25 -12.31
N TRP A 455 -10.25 -0.56 -12.22
CA TRP A 455 -9.44 -0.71 -11.02
C TRP A 455 -7.98 -0.42 -11.31
N ARG A 456 -7.39 0.44 -10.49
CA ARG A 456 -5.94 0.59 -10.39
C ARG A 456 -5.42 -0.47 -9.41
N THR A 457 -4.58 -1.37 -9.90
CA THR A 457 -4.03 -2.48 -9.11
C THR A 457 -2.51 -2.45 -9.12
N MET A 458 -1.94 -2.61 -7.93
CA MET A 458 -0.53 -2.88 -7.75
C MET A 458 -0.38 -4.24 -7.08
N LEU A 459 0.34 -5.15 -7.74
CA LEU A 459 0.62 -6.48 -7.22
C LEU A 459 2.11 -6.58 -6.86
N ASN A 460 2.39 -6.90 -5.60
CA ASN A 460 3.72 -7.22 -5.11
C ASN A 460 3.74 -8.65 -4.57
N ILE A 461 4.75 -9.41 -4.96
CA ILE A 461 4.97 -10.78 -4.49
C ILE A 461 6.36 -10.86 -3.88
N SER A 462 6.51 -11.57 -2.78
CA SER A 462 7.76 -11.64 -2.04
C SER A 462 8.08 -13.07 -1.63
N ALA A 463 9.36 -13.42 -1.74
CA ALA A 463 9.93 -14.60 -1.13
C ALA A 463 10.57 -14.20 0.20
N ILE A 464 10.42 -15.05 1.21
CA ILE A 464 10.86 -14.77 2.57
C ILE A 464 11.63 -15.97 3.07
N GLU A 465 12.73 -15.73 3.78
CA GLU A 465 13.52 -16.77 4.41
C GLU A 465 13.85 -16.37 5.85
N PHE A 466 13.83 -17.34 6.75
CA PHE A 466 14.00 -17.15 8.18
C PHE A 466 15.17 -17.98 8.70
N LYS A 467 15.94 -17.43 9.63
CA LYS A 467 16.96 -18.18 10.36
C LYS A 467 17.05 -17.67 11.80
N GLN A 468 16.95 -18.59 12.76
CA GLN A 468 17.24 -18.27 14.15
C GLN A 468 18.76 -18.16 14.33
N ILE A 469 19.22 -17.10 14.99
CA ILE A 469 20.63 -16.74 15.10
C ILE A 469 20.96 -16.26 16.51
N GLY A 470 22.13 -16.65 17.05
CA GLY A 470 22.65 -16.09 18.30
C GLY A 470 23.40 -14.76 18.10
N SER A 471 23.95 -14.55 16.90
CA SER A 471 24.65 -13.33 16.52
C SER A 471 24.61 -13.11 15.00
N LEU A 472 24.79 -11.85 14.58
CA LEU A 472 24.84 -11.47 13.16
C LEU A 472 26.23 -11.76 12.59
N ASP A 473 26.41 -12.94 11.97
CA ASP A 473 27.62 -13.30 11.23
C ASP A 473 27.43 -13.21 9.70
N LYS A 474 28.51 -12.90 8.99
CA LYS A 474 28.58 -12.83 7.52
C LYS A 474 28.15 -14.15 6.89
N ASN A 475 28.66 -15.27 7.36
CA ASN A 475 28.39 -16.57 6.72
C ASN A 475 26.92 -16.94 6.86
N ILE A 476 26.32 -16.59 8.01
CA ILE A 476 24.88 -16.75 8.26
C ILE A 476 24.04 -15.89 7.28
N ILE A 477 24.43 -14.63 7.05
CA ILE A 477 23.72 -13.74 6.12
C ILE A 477 23.83 -14.25 4.68
N LEU A 478 25.00 -14.74 4.27
CA LEU A 478 25.22 -15.25 2.91
C LEU A 478 24.50 -16.57 2.67
N ASP A 479 24.50 -17.50 3.63
CA ASP A 479 23.71 -18.75 3.56
C ASP A 479 22.21 -18.46 3.45
N LEU A 480 21.70 -17.50 4.24
CA LEU A 480 20.30 -17.10 4.14
C LEU A 480 19.99 -16.46 2.77
N GLU A 481 20.88 -15.62 2.27
CA GLU A 481 20.73 -15.00 0.94
C GLU A 481 20.72 -16.03 -0.19
N GLU A 482 21.56 -17.05 -0.13
CA GLU A 482 21.63 -18.10 -1.14
C GLU A 482 20.33 -18.89 -1.21
N LYS A 483 19.82 -19.35 -0.05
CA LYS A 483 18.51 -20.02 0.06
C LYS A 483 17.38 -19.13 -0.42
N LEU A 484 17.38 -17.86 0.01
CA LEU A 484 16.37 -16.90 -0.41
C LEU A 484 16.41 -16.62 -1.91
N ALA A 485 17.59 -16.55 -2.52
CA ALA A 485 17.74 -16.36 -3.97
C ALA A 485 17.21 -17.56 -4.76
N PHE A 486 17.49 -18.77 -4.28
CA PHE A 486 16.93 -20.00 -4.85
C PHE A 486 15.39 -20.02 -4.75
N ASN A 487 14.85 -19.76 -3.56
CA ASN A 487 13.40 -19.71 -3.31
C ASN A 487 12.72 -18.61 -4.15
N ALA A 488 13.33 -17.44 -4.27
CA ALA A 488 12.81 -16.35 -5.09
C ALA A 488 12.79 -16.69 -6.59
N LYS A 489 13.78 -17.46 -7.08
CA LYS A 489 13.81 -17.93 -8.47
C LYS A 489 12.69 -18.93 -8.73
N ILE A 490 12.49 -19.90 -7.84
CA ILE A 490 11.38 -20.87 -7.95
C ILE A 490 10.04 -20.13 -7.93
N LEU A 491 9.84 -19.21 -6.99
CA LEU A 491 8.62 -18.41 -6.90
C LEU A 491 8.35 -17.63 -8.20
N GLN A 492 9.37 -16.99 -8.76
CA GLN A 492 9.22 -16.22 -10.00
C GLN A 492 8.92 -17.13 -11.20
N SER A 493 9.64 -18.25 -11.33
CA SER A 493 9.42 -19.21 -12.40
C SER A 493 8.03 -19.84 -12.32
N SER A 494 7.62 -20.27 -11.12
CA SER A 494 6.28 -20.80 -10.86
C SER A 494 5.18 -19.78 -11.16
N PHE A 495 5.41 -18.50 -10.81
CA PHE A 495 4.44 -17.46 -11.14
C PHE A 495 4.32 -17.29 -12.64
N ASN A 496 5.44 -17.10 -13.36
CA ASN A 496 5.40 -16.87 -14.80
C ASN A 496 4.87 -18.07 -15.59
N SER A 497 5.03 -19.31 -15.10
CA SER A 497 4.49 -20.51 -15.78
C SER A 497 2.99 -20.67 -15.64
N ASN A 498 2.41 -20.22 -14.51
CA ASN A 498 0.99 -20.38 -14.19
C ASN A 498 0.17 -19.09 -14.44
N PHE A 499 0.85 -17.95 -14.54
CA PHE A 499 0.32 -16.67 -14.98
C PHE A 499 1.06 -16.25 -16.26
N PHE A 500 0.92 -17.04 -17.33
CA PHE A 500 1.70 -16.91 -18.57
C PHE A 500 1.64 -15.49 -19.16
N ASN A 501 0.50 -14.83 -19.02
CA ASN A 501 0.29 -13.49 -19.54
C ASN A 501 0.69 -12.35 -18.57
N TYR A 502 1.27 -12.68 -17.41
CA TYR A 502 1.73 -11.73 -16.42
C TYR A 502 3.25 -11.74 -16.36
N ARG A 503 3.87 -10.58 -16.14
CA ARG A 503 5.31 -10.51 -15.89
C ARG A 503 5.65 -9.80 -14.59
N LEU A 504 6.40 -10.50 -13.76
CA LEU A 504 7.03 -9.94 -12.56
C LEU A 504 8.40 -9.35 -12.86
N VAL A 505 8.68 -8.21 -12.22
CA VAL A 505 10.00 -7.58 -12.19
C VAL A 505 10.51 -7.54 -10.76
N GLN A 506 11.70 -8.09 -10.55
CA GLN A 506 12.37 -8.05 -9.25
C GLN A 506 12.74 -6.60 -8.88
N LEU A 507 12.40 -6.20 -7.67
CA LEU A 507 12.66 -4.87 -7.15
C LEU A 507 14.09 -4.79 -6.59
N ARG A 508 14.81 -3.73 -6.98
CA ARG A 508 16.20 -3.49 -6.55
C ARG A 508 16.37 -2.08 -6.02
N ARG A 509 17.37 -1.88 -5.15
CA ARG A 509 17.80 -0.57 -4.63
C ARG A 509 16.63 0.25 -4.05
N GLN A 510 16.31 1.40 -4.65
CA GLN A 510 15.26 2.30 -4.18
C GLN A 510 13.86 1.73 -4.44
N LYS A 511 13.65 1.03 -5.56
CA LYS A 511 12.36 0.39 -5.88
C LYS A 511 11.99 -0.68 -4.85
N LEU A 512 12.98 -1.39 -4.32
CA LEU A 512 12.77 -2.35 -3.24
C LEU A 512 12.32 -1.66 -1.95
N ILE A 513 12.92 -0.51 -1.60
CA ILE A 513 12.48 0.28 -0.44
C ILE A 513 11.06 0.79 -0.65
N SER A 514 10.76 1.37 -1.82
CA SER A 514 9.41 1.84 -2.14
C SER A 514 8.38 0.71 -2.13
N GLY A 515 8.78 -0.47 -2.60
CA GLY A 515 7.98 -1.67 -2.55
C GLY A 515 7.59 -2.07 -1.13
N ILE A 516 8.57 -2.13 -0.22
CA ILE A 516 8.31 -2.48 1.19
C ILE A 516 7.44 -1.41 1.83
N MET A 517 7.72 -0.14 1.55
CA MET A 517 6.88 0.96 2.03
C MET A 517 5.45 0.85 1.52
N CYS A 518 5.26 0.50 0.25
CA CYS A 518 3.92 0.31 -0.32
C CYS A 518 3.19 -0.85 0.36
N GLU A 519 3.89 -1.96 0.59
CA GLU A 519 3.36 -3.10 1.32
C GLU A 519 3.11 -2.80 2.80
N ILE A 520 3.79 -1.86 3.43
CA ILE A 520 3.55 -1.57 4.86
C ILE A 520 2.50 -0.47 5.03
N LEU A 521 2.56 0.56 4.19
CA LEU A 521 1.67 1.70 4.26
C LEU A 521 0.33 1.44 3.58
N LYS A 522 0.24 0.38 2.77
CA LYS A 522 -0.95 -0.06 2.02
C LYS A 522 -1.57 1.00 1.13
N ASN A 523 -0.78 1.98 0.77
CA ASN A 523 -1.27 3.10 0.01
C ASN A 523 -0.14 3.68 -0.84
N ASN A 524 -0.50 3.93 -2.10
CA ASN A 524 0.37 4.48 -3.14
C ASN A 524 0.44 6.03 -3.12
N GLU A 525 -0.42 6.68 -2.32
CA GLU A 525 -0.49 8.13 -2.10
C GLU A 525 0.40 8.62 -0.95
N PHE A 526 1.02 7.70 -0.20
CA PHE A 526 1.84 8.02 0.98
C PHE A 526 3.14 8.74 0.67
N THR A 527 3.54 8.70 -0.59
CA THR A 527 4.71 9.36 -1.15
C THR A 527 4.23 10.51 -2.03
N LEU A 528 4.55 11.75 -1.66
CA LEU A 528 4.32 12.98 -2.41
C LEU A 528 4.95 12.91 -3.79
N THR A 529 6.06 12.18 -3.91
CA THR A 529 6.79 11.91 -5.15
C THR A 529 6.34 10.63 -5.84
N GLY A 530 5.37 9.91 -5.28
CA GLY A 530 4.90 8.60 -5.74
C GLY A 530 5.83 7.44 -5.38
N THR A 531 5.32 6.21 -5.54
CA THR A 531 6.00 4.98 -5.10
C THR A 531 7.10 4.54 -6.08
N GLN A 532 7.16 5.12 -7.28
CA GLN A 532 8.04 4.66 -8.38
C GLN A 532 7.78 3.21 -8.82
N LEU A 533 6.74 2.56 -8.27
CA LEU A 533 6.29 1.23 -8.64
C LEU A 533 5.31 1.34 -9.80
N ASN A 534 5.24 0.28 -10.58
CA ASN A 534 4.26 0.15 -11.63
C ASN A 534 2.90 -0.20 -11.01
N TYR A 535 1.84 0.40 -11.53
CA TYR A 535 0.48 -0.07 -11.34
C TYR A 535 -0.15 -0.32 -12.71
N LEU A 536 -1.10 -1.25 -12.74
CA LEU A 536 -1.88 -1.58 -13.92
C LEU A 536 -3.31 -1.16 -13.72
N VAL A 537 -4.02 -1.01 -14.83
CA VAL A 537 -5.45 -0.74 -14.86
C VAL A 537 -6.15 -2.00 -15.35
N PHE A 538 -7.04 -2.54 -14.53
CA PHE A 538 -7.85 -3.73 -14.80
C PHE A 538 -9.33 -3.35 -14.90
N GLN A 539 -10.08 -4.14 -15.65
CA GLN A 539 -11.54 -4.14 -15.55
C GLN A 539 -11.95 -4.98 -14.33
N GLY A 540 -13.08 -4.63 -13.69
CA GLY A 540 -13.51 -5.26 -12.44
C GLY A 540 -13.56 -6.78 -12.47
N SER A 541 -14.03 -7.40 -13.55
CA SER A 541 -14.00 -8.86 -13.71
C SER A 541 -12.58 -9.41 -13.67
N THR A 542 -11.66 -8.84 -14.45
CA THR A 542 -10.25 -9.31 -14.50
C THR A 542 -9.48 -9.18 -13.18
N LEU A 543 -9.99 -8.40 -12.23
CA LEU A 543 -9.39 -8.31 -10.90
C LEU A 543 -9.59 -9.60 -10.09
N GLU A 544 -10.62 -10.39 -10.38
CA GLU A 544 -10.97 -11.61 -9.62
C GLU A 544 -9.80 -12.60 -9.57
N TYR A 545 -9.10 -12.82 -10.69
CA TYR A 545 -7.93 -13.69 -10.80
C TYR A 545 -6.81 -13.32 -9.82
N LEU A 546 -6.68 -12.04 -9.47
CA LEU A 546 -5.67 -11.55 -8.54
C LEU A 546 -6.10 -11.66 -7.08
N ILE A 547 -7.39 -11.61 -6.77
CA ILE A 547 -7.89 -11.55 -5.39
C ILE A 547 -8.58 -12.83 -4.92
N GLU A 548 -8.81 -13.81 -5.80
CA GLU A 548 -9.39 -15.10 -5.43
C GLU A 548 -8.44 -15.92 -4.55
N VAL A 549 -8.97 -16.60 -3.53
CA VAL A 549 -8.15 -17.51 -2.71
C VAL A 549 -8.09 -18.86 -3.41
N GLY A 550 -6.89 -19.31 -3.81
CA GLY A 550 -6.71 -20.62 -4.42
C GLY A 550 -7.18 -21.76 -3.50
N SER A 551 -7.78 -22.80 -4.07
CA SER A 551 -8.34 -23.95 -3.36
C SER A 551 -7.31 -24.65 -2.48
N GLU A 552 -6.05 -24.73 -2.92
CA GLU A 552 -4.94 -25.31 -2.19
C GLU A 552 -4.61 -24.58 -0.87
N LEU A 553 -4.83 -23.25 -0.81
CA LEU A 553 -4.64 -22.49 0.43
C LEU A 553 -5.72 -22.79 1.46
N LYS A 554 -6.89 -23.29 1.03
CA LYS A 554 -7.99 -23.68 1.94
C LYS A 554 -7.60 -24.86 2.84
N LYS A 555 -6.67 -25.71 2.39
CA LYS A 555 -6.21 -26.90 3.14
C LYS A 555 -5.43 -26.55 4.42
N GLY A 556 -4.92 -25.31 4.55
CA GLY A 556 -4.11 -24.85 5.68
C GLY A 556 -4.78 -23.86 6.64
N VAL A 557 -6.09 -23.60 6.49
CA VAL A 557 -6.87 -22.73 7.39
C VAL A 557 -7.43 -23.58 8.54
N THR A 558 -7.32 -23.06 9.78
CA THR A 558 -7.49 -23.79 11.06
C THR A 558 -8.83 -24.47 11.29
N THR A 559 -9.86 -24.20 10.48
CA THR A 559 -11.21 -24.76 10.66
C THR A 559 -11.85 -24.99 9.30
N LYS A 560 -12.06 -26.27 8.98
CA LYS A 560 -12.82 -26.76 7.82
C LYS A 560 -14.19 -27.18 8.33
N LEU A 561 -15.24 -26.60 7.78
CA LEU A 561 -16.60 -27.06 7.99
C LEU A 561 -17.12 -27.56 6.64
N PRO A 562 -17.56 -28.82 6.53
CA PRO A 562 -18.34 -29.28 5.39
C PRO A 562 -19.53 -28.34 5.19
N SER A 563 -19.84 -27.96 3.96
CA SER A 563 -20.97 -27.05 3.66
C SER A 563 -22.31 -27.58 4.17
N GLU A 564 -22.43 -28.90 4.28
CA GLU A 564 -23.62 -29.65 4.73
C GLU A 564 -23.89 -29.46 6.23
N PHE A 565 -22.87 -29.08 7.02
CA PHE A 565 -23.01 -28.79 8.44
C PHE A 565 -22.64 -27.32 8.72
N ASN A 566 -23.58 -26.38 8.53
CA ASN A 566 -23.85 -25.24 9.43
C ASN A 566 -24.64 -24.08 8.78
N THR A 567 -25.55 -23.52 9.58
CA THR A 567 -26.18 -22.19 9.47
C THR A 567 -25.18 -21.05 9.18
N PRO A 568 -25.64 -19.90 8.63
CA PRO A 568 -24.78 -18.75 8.33
C PRO A 568 -23.94 -18.32 9.55
N LEU A 569 -22.61 -18.39 9.42
CA LEU A 569 -21.66 -18.12 10.51
C LEU A 569 -21.62 -16.65 11.00
N HIS A 570 -22.40 -15.76 10.37
CA HIS A 570 -22.42 -14.31 10.64
C HIS A 570 -23.64 -13.83 11.43
N LEU A 571 -24.55 -14.72 11.82
CA LEU A 571 -25.72 -14.34 12.61
C LEU A 571 -25.30 -14.07 14.06
N GLU A 572 -25.30 -12.80 14.48
CA GLU A 572 -25.19 -12.37 15.89
C GLU A 572 -26.51 -12.58 16.67
N ASN A 573 -27.36 -13.53 16.26
CA ASN A 573 -28.58 -13.84 16.99
C ASN A 573 -28.31 -14.97 17.99
N ASN A 574 -28.52 -14.67 19.28
CA ASN A 574 -28.84 -15.66 20.30
C ASN A 574 -30.17 -16.35 19.92
N ILE A 575 -30.14 -17.24 18.93
CA ILE A 575 -31.18 -18.24 18.79
C ILE A 575 -30.78 -19.34 19.75
N ILE A 576 -31.46 -19.42 20.89
CA ILE A 576 -31.51 -20.67 21.66
C ILE A 576 -32.11 -21.68 20.69
N MET A 577 -31.28 -22.56 20.11
CA MET A 577 -31.77 -23.70 19.35
C MET A 577 -32.50 -24.62 20.34
N GLY A 578 -33.81 -24.46 20.44
CA GLY A 578 -34.68 -25.51 20.95
C GLY A 578 -34.55 -26.71 20.04
N ASN A 579 -34.20 -27.85 20.64
CA ASN A 579 -34.27 -29.21 20.13
C ASN A 579 -34.15 -29.36 18.60
N THR A 580 -32.95 -29.71 18.15
CA THR A 580 -32.70 -30.35 16.86
C THR A 580 -33.66 -31.51 16.65
N ILE A 581 -34.65 -31.32 15.77
CA ILE A 581 -35.31 -32.42 15.09
C ILE A 581 -34.36 -32.82 13.96
N ASN A 582 -33.77 -34.01 14.08
CA ASN A 582 -33.07 -34.68 12.99
C ASN A 582 -34.04 -34.82 11.81
N THR A 583 -33.82 -34.05 10.75
CA THR A 583 -34.41 -34.31 9.43
C THR A 583 -33.29 -34.69 8.49
N GLU A 584 -32.77 -35.91 8.68
CA GLU A 584 -31.99 -36.67 7.70
C GLU A 584 -31.91 -38.10 8.24
N VAL A 585 -33.04 -38.81 8.16
CA VAL A 585 -33.02 -40.28 8.13
C VAL A 585 -32.82 -40.62 6.66
N TYR A 586 -31.64 -41.13 6.33
CA TYR A 586 -31.36 -41.74 5.03
C TYR A 586 -32.30 -42.93 4.83
N GLU A 587 -32.98 -42.99 3.69
CA GLU A 587 -33.96 -44.02 3.32
C GLU A 587 -33.39 -45.45 3.16
N GLU A 588 -32.11 -45.69 3.49
CA GLU A 588 -31.45 -47.00 3.34
C GLU A 588 -30.94 -47.63 4.66
N GLU A 589 -31.24 -47.06 5.82
CA GLU A 589 -31.04 -47.76 7.10
C GLU A 589 -32.38 -48.25 7.67
N MET A 590 -32.71 -49.52 7.39
CA MET A 590 -33.75 -50.31 8.04
C MET A 590 -33.09 -51.49 8.78
N PRO A 591 -33.71 -52.00 9.87
CA PRO A 591 -33.07 -52.38 11.15
C PRO A 591 -32.08 -53.54 11.14
#